data_AF-H1DED3-F1
#
_entry.id   AF-H1DED3-F1
#
_cell.length_a   1.000
_cell.length_b   1.000
_cell.length_c   1.000
_cell.angle_alpha   90.00
_cell.angle_beta   90.00
_cell.angle_gamma   90.00
#
_symmetry.space_group_name_H-M   'P 1'
#
loop_
_entity.id
_entity.type
_entity.pdbx_description
1 polymer ?
#
loop_
_entity_poly.entity_id
_entity_poly.type
_entity_poly.pdbx_seq_one_letter_code
_entity_poly.pdbx_strand_id
1 'polypeptide(L)'
;MHSLFPEFERIDQNTLFVIGNGFDLASGIKSSYYDFKQWLILNKRDQLINLMDIFFSNQREIWGDIEKALGEYDEDSILEFCKPDEEFDYDHPTRSVAAIEDSPDWIFRPVLDEFIEAFTEWVNSIDITVADKVLDLPSCSKYLTFNYTETLEKIYGIPQLNILHIHGSRLSENNYIIGHDNPRDTDEVYNDEGEYIFVQDTWSKIIAWMNELVKNCKYIINANQDFFKGLSNIERVVVYGHSFYEIDWPYMSEIVKQIGKDKPWIISYHENKDLIQIDSFIKAHELKKVTKFLW
;
A
#
# COMPACT_ATOMS: atom_id res chain seq x y z
N MET A 1 26.17 -10.61 30.57
CA MET A 1 25.15 -10.50 31.63
C MET A 1 24.14 -11.60 31.33
N HIS A 2 24.07 -12.66 32.14
CA HIS A 2 23.14 -13.77 31.87
C HIS A 2 21.72 -13.34 32.26
N SER A 3 20.78 -13.49 31.32
CA SER A 3 19.36 -13.21 31.53
C SER A 3 18.75 -14.14 32.59
N LEU A 4 17.88 -13.57 33.43
CA LEU A 4 17.19 -14.27 34.52
C LEU A 4 16.11 -15.25 34.00
N PHE A 5 15.72 -15.14 32.72
CA PHE A 5 14.68 -15.95 32.08
C PHE A 5 15.04 -16.29 30.62
N PRO A 6 16.06 -17.15 30.39
CA PRO A 6 16.57 -17.43 29.05
C PRO A 6 15.55 -18.07 28.10
N GLU A 7 14.52 -18.75 28.62
CA GLU A 7 13.45 -19.34 27.81
C GLU A 7 12.51 -18.28 27.22
N PHE A 8 12.16 -17.24 27.99
CA PHE A 8 11.32 -16.14 27.50
C PHE A 8 12.06 -15.28 26.50
N GLU A 9 13.34 -14.98 26.76
CA GLU A 9 14.18 -14.23 25.83
C GLU A 9 14.39 -14.98 24.51
N ARG A 10 14.49 -16.31 24.55
CA ARG A 10 14.55 -17.15 23.34
C ARG A 10 13.24 -17.12 22.56
N ILE A 11 12.09 -17.17 23.24
CA ILE A 11 10.78 -17.05 22.60
C ILE A 11 10.67 -15.71 21.86
N ASP A 12 11.08 -14.63 22.50
CA ASP A 12 11.03 -13.30 21.92
C ASP A 12 11.98 -13.19 20.71
N GLN A 13 13.22 -13.68 20.82
CA GLN A 13 14.19 -13.68 19.71
C GLN A 13 13.72 -14.47 18.48
N ASN A 14 12.93 -15.52 18.69
CA ASN A 14 12.39 -16.37 17.61
C ASN A 14 10.95 -15.98 17.23
N THR A 15 10.49 -14.78 17.58
CA THR A 15 9.19 -14.24 17.17
C THR A 15 9.35 -13.18 16.08
N LEU A 16 8.56 -13.30 15.02
CA LEU A 16 8.36 -12.24 14.04
C LEU A 16 7.08 -11.49 14.37
N PHE A 17 7.18 -10.18 14.54
CA PHE A 17 6.03 -9.29 14.59
C PHE A 17 5.77 -8.69 13.21
N VAL A 18 4.53 -8.78 12.76
CA VAL A 18 4.05 -8.07 11.56
C VAL A 18 3.15 -6.93 12.02
N ILE A 19 3.53 -5.69 11.69
CA ILE A 19 2.88 -4.47 12.18
C ILE A 19 2.28 -3.72 11.00
N GLY A 20 0.95 -3.60 10.99
CA GLY A 20 0.21 -2.79 10.02
C GLY A 20 -0.32 -1.48 10.63
N ASN A 21 -0.98 -0.68 9.80
CA ASN A 21 -1.39 0.69 10.13
C ASN A 21 -2.35 0.77 11.33
N GLY A 22 -3.14 -0.27 11.56
CA GLY A 22 -4.00 -0.39 12.74
C GLY A 22 -3.22 -0.29 14.06
N PHE A 23 -1.92 -0.59 14.07
CA PHE A 23 -1.09 -0.44 15.26
C PHE A 23 -0.81 1.01 15.63
N ASP A 24 -0.53 1.84 14.62
CA ASP A 24 -0.38 3.28 14.79
C ASP A 24 -1.71 3.91 15.23
N LEU A 25 -2.80 3.51 14.57
CA LEU A 25 -4.16 3.96 14.91
C LEU A 25 -4.55 3.60 16.35
N ALA A 26 -4.26 2.36 16.80
CA ALA A 26 -4.50 1.94 18.17
C ALA A 26 -3.67 2.75 19.17
N SER A 27 -2.48 3.19 18.78
CA SER A 27 -1.61 4.06 19.57
C SER A 27 -2.04 5.53 19.54
N GLY A 28 -3.11 5.88 18.81
CA GLY A 28 -3.64 7.25 18.71
C GLY A 28 -3.02 8.10 17.59
N ILE A 29 -2.18 7.52 16.74
CA ILE A 29 -1.55 8.20 15.61
C ILE A 29 -2.56 8.31 14.46
N LYS A 30 -2.71 9.50 13.89
CA LYS A 30 -3.62 9.77 12.76
C LYS A 30 -2.96 9.44 11.42
N SER A 31 -2.88 8.15 11.11
CA SER A 31 -2.18 7.60 9.94
C SER A 31 -3.10 6.87 8.95
N SER A 32 -4.42 6.99 9.07
CA SER A 32 -5.35 6.36 8.11
C SER A 32 -5.43 7.15 6.80
N TYR A 33 -5.88 6.51 5.72
CA TYR A 33 -6.20 7.23 4.47
C TYR A 33 -7.34 8.24 4.62
N TYR A 34 -8.22 8.05 5.61
CA TYR A 34 -9.17 9.09 6.00
C TYR A 34 -8.46 10.32 6.58
N ASP A 35 -7.46 10.12 7.44
CA ASP A 35 -6.63 11.22 7.96
C ASP A 35 -5.86 11.93 6.85
N PHE A 36 -5.41 11.19 5.82
CA PHE A 36 -4.82 11.80 4.62
C PHE A 36 -5.81 12.73 3.91
N LYS A 37 -7.06 12.28 3.68
CA LYS A 37 -8.11 13.13 3.12
C LYS A 37 -8.33 14.39 3.96
N GLN A 38 -8.38 14.26 5.29
CA GLN A 38 -8.52 15.42 6.19
C GLN A 38 -7.31 16.37 6.08
N TRP A 39 -6.11 15.83 5.97
CA TRP A 39 -4.90 16.63 5.77
C TRP A 39 -4.93 17.41 4.45
N LEU A 40 -5.40 16.80 3.36
CA LEU A 40 -5.59 17.48 2.08
C LEU A 40 -6.55 18.67 2.18
N ILE A 41 -7.68 18.49 2.87
CA ILE A 41 -8.66 19.56 3.13
C ILE A 41 -8.00 20.72 3.91
N LEU A 42 -7.27 20.40 4.98
CA LEU A 42 -6.61 21.41 5.81
C LEU A 42 -5.53 22.19 5.04
N ASN A 43 -4.89 21.55 4.05
CA ASN A 43 -3.88 22.16 3.19
C ASN A 43 -4.45 22.76 1.90
N LYS A 44 -5.79 22.90 1.79
CA LYS A 44 -6.49 23.51 0.64
C LYS A 44 -6.22 22.81 -0.69
N ARG A 45 -6.06 21.48 -0.66
CA ARG A 45 -5.90 20.63 -1.84
C ARG A 45 -7.26 20.02 -2.26
N ASP A 46 -8.34 20.80 -2.18
CA ASP A 46 -9.71 20.35 -2.50
C ASP A 46 -9.85 19.92 -3.97
N GLN A 47 -9.12 20.58 -4.88
CA GLN A 47 -9.12 20.23 -6.30
C GLN A 47 -8.55 18.82 -6.53
N LEU A 48 -7.46 18.47 -5.86
CA LEU A 48 -6.88 17.13 -5.91
C LEU A 48 -7.89 16.09 -5.41
N ILE A 49 -8.56 16.34 -4.27
CA ILE A 49 -9.59 15.44 -3.75
C ILE A 49 -10.69 15.20 -4.79
N ASN A 50 -11.23 16.27 -5.37
CA ASN A 50 -12.31 16.17 -6.35
C ASN A 50 -11.88 15.39 -7.60
N LEU A 51 -10.67 15.63 -8.11
CA LEU A 51 -10.17 14.94 -9.31
C LEU A 51 -9.87 13.46 -9.01
N MET A 52 -9.27 13.15 -7.86
CA MET A 52 -9.08 11.77 -7.41
C MET A 52 -10.42 11.04 -7.25
N ASP A 53 -11.42 11.71 -6.66
CA ASP A 53 -12.77 11.15 -6.52
C ASP A 53 -13.39 10.91 -7.92
N ILE A 54 -13.22 11.82 -8.89
CA ILE A 54 -13.72 11.65 -10.27
C ILE A 54 -13.04 10.47 -10.99
N PHE A 55 -11.71 10.36 -10.91
CA PHE A 55 -10.97 9.36 -11.67
C PHE A 55 -11.04 7.95 -11.09
N PHE A 56 -11.21 7.81 -9.77
CA PHE A 56 -11.05 6.51 -9.09
C PHE A 56 -12.27 6.07 -8.26
N SER A 57 -13.36 6.83 -8.19
CA SER A 57 -14.56 6.41 -7.44
C SER A 57 -15.53 5.52 -8.23
N ASN A 58 -15.16 5.08 -9.44
CA ASN A 58 -16.05 4.35 -10.35
C ASN A 58 -16.61 3.03 -9.79
N GLN A 59 -16.08 2.53 -8.66
CA GLN A 59 -16.57 1.31 -8.00
C GLN A 59 -16.56 1.36 -6.47
N ARG A 60 -15.92 2.36 -5.85
CA ARG A 60 -15.74 2.45 -4.40
C ARG A 60 -15.41 3.86 -3.94
N GLU A 61 -15.45 4.06 -2.63
CA GLU A 61 -14.90 5.24 -1.99
C GLU A 61 -13.36 5.09 -1.92
N ILE A 62 -12.63 5.99 -2.58
CA ILE A 62 -11.17 5.91 -2.73
C ILE A 62 -10.44 5.96 -1.38
N TRP A 63 -10.85 6.81 -0.43
CA TRP A 63 -10.10 7.06 0.80
C TRP A 63 -10.23 5.96 1.85
N GLY A 64 -11.11 4.98 1.63
CA GLY A 64 -11.20 3.76 2.42
C GLY A 64 -10.19 2.69 1.99
N ASP A 65 -9.80 2.66 0.70
CA ASP A 65 -8.89 1.68 0.12
C ASP A 65 -8.27 2.23 -1.17
N ILE A 66 -7.30 3.15 -1.00
CA ILE A 66 -6.68 3.90 -2.10
C ILE A 66 -6.00 2.95 -3.09
N GLU A 67 -5.28 1.95 -2.60
CA GLU A 67 -4.51 1.03 -3.43
C GLU A 67 -5.40 0.21 -4.36
N LYS A 68 -6.54 -0.26 -3.84
CA LYS A 68 -7.53 -0.95 -4.66
C LYS A 68 -8.24 -0.03 -5.65
N ALA A 69 -8.56 1.21 -5.24
CA ALA A 69 -9.17 2.19 -6.13
C ALA A 69 -8.25 2.55 -7.30
N LEU A 70 -6.96 2.74 -7.04
CA LEU A 70 -5.96 2.96 -8.08
C LEU A 70 -5.84 1.76 -9.04
N GLY A 71 -6.00 0.54 -8.55
CA GLY A 71 -5.95 -0.67 -9.39
C GLY A 71 -7.20 -0.91 -10.24
N GLU A 72 -8.34 -0.33 -9.85
CA GLU A 72 -9.64 -0.44 -10.53
C GLU A 72 -9.94 0.76 -11.44
N TYR A 73 -8.91 1.53 -11.82
CA TYR A 73 -9.04 2.65 -12.74
C TYR A 73 -9.66 2.24 -14.09
N ASP A 74 -10.29 3.21 -14.74
CA ASP A 74 -10.93 3.06 -16.03
C ASP A 74 -10.40 4.12 -17.00
N GLU A 75 -9.54 3.71 -17.92
CA GLU A 75 -8.89 4.58 -18.90
C GLU A 75 -9.90 5.29 -19.82
N ASP A 76 -11.06 4.68 -20.06
CA ASP A 76 -12.16 5.28 -20.82
C ASP A 76 -12.73 6.49 -20.09
N SER A 77 -13.11 6.33 -18.82
CA SER A 77 -13.60 7.44 -18.00
C SER A 77 -12.55 8.55 -17.84
N ILE A 78 -11.27 8.18 -17.66
CA ILE A 78 -10.19 9.17 -17.53
C ILE A 78 -10.03 9.96 -18.83
N LEU A 79 -9.97 9.27 -19.98
CA LEU A 79 -9.86 9.90 -21.28
C LEU A 79 -11.07 10.79 -21.55
N GLU A 80 -12.30 10.30 -21.32
CA GLU A 80 -13.53 11.07 -21.55
C GLU A 80 -13.57 12.36 -20.73
N PHE A 81 -13.09 12.32 -19.49
CA PHE A 81 -12.98 13.54 -18.67
C PHE A 81 -11.89 14.49 -19.18
N CYS A 82 -10.79 13.97 -19.72
CA CYS A 82 -9.70 14.80 -20.22
C CYS A 82 -10.00 15.42 -21.60
N LYS A 83 -10.85 14.78 -22.41
CA LYS A 83 -11.15 15.23 -23.77
C LYS A 83 -11.59 16.72 -23.77
N PRO A 84 -11.11 17.51 -24.74
CA PRO A 84 -11.58 18.88 -24.92
C PRO A 84 -13.09 18.91 -25.18
N ASP A 85 -13.77 19.95 -24.68
CA ASP A 85 -15.19 20.21 -24.95
C ASP A 85 -15.49 20.55 -26.44
N GLU A 86 -14.45 20.80 -27.24
CA GLU A 86 -14.56 21.16 -28.65
C GLU A 86 -14.94 19.93 -29.51
N GLU A 87 -15.91 20.10 -30.42
CA GLU A 87 -16.23 19.06 -31.38
C GLU A 87 -15.05 18.75 -32.31
N PHE A 88 -14.94 17.49 -32.73
CA PHE A 88 -13.87 17.07 -33.63
C PHE A 88 -13.93 17.83 -34.96
N ASP A 89 -12.95 18.70 -35.19
CA ASP A 89 -12.81 19.43 -36.45
C ASP A 89 -12.33 18.49 -37.56
N TYR A 90 -13.27 18.05 -38.41
CA TYR A 90 -12.99 17.20 -39.58
C TYR A 90 -12.23 17.92 -40.70
N ASP A 91 -12.23 19.26 -40.74
CA ASP A 91 -11.45 20.04 -41.69
C ASP A 91 -9.98 20.18 -41.23
N HIS A 92 -9.74 20.08 -39.91
CA HIS A 92 -8.41 20.10 -39.30
C HIS A 92 -8.17 18.93 -38.32
N PRO A 93 -8.27 17.67 -38.77
CA PRO A 93 -8.29 16.50 -37.90
C PRO A 93 -7.02 16.35 -37.06
N THR A 94 -5.86 16.75 -37.59
CA THR A 94 -4.59 16.68 -36.87
C THR A 94 -4.59 17.52 -35.59
N ARG A 95 -5.30 18.65 -35.56
CA ARG A 95 -5.39 19.49 -34.35
C ARG A 95 -6.25 18.82 -33.29
N SER A 96 -7.41 18.31 -33.67
CA SER A 96 -8.33 17.61 -32.77
C SER A 96 -7.69 16.34 -32.20
N VAL A 97 -6.97 15.59 -33.04
CA VAL A 97 -6.20 14.41 -32.62
C VAL A 97 -5.15 14.77 -31.58
N ALA A 98 -4.29 15.76 -31.89
CA ALA A 98 -3.25 16.18 -30.95
C ALA A 98 -3.83 16.71 -29.63
N ALA A 99 -4.97 17.42 -29.68
CA ALA A 99 -5.63 17.91 -28.48
C ALA A 99 -6.16 16.77 -27.59
N ILE A 100 -6.72 15.71 -28.17
CA ILE A 100 -7.17 14.53 -27.43
C ILE A 100 -5.96 13.80 -26.84
N GLU A 101 -4.93 13.54 -27.66
CA GLU A 101 -3.72 12.86 -27.23
C GLU A 101 -3.04 13.63 -26.09
N ASP A 102 -2.82 14.94 -26.21
CA ASP A 102 -2.11 15.73 -25.20
C ASP A 102 -2.95 16.03 -23.95
N SER A 103 -4.28 15.89 -24.02
CA SER A 103 -5.16 16.29 -22.91
C SER A 103 -4.85 15.64 -21.55
N PRO A 104 -4.53 14.33 -21.46
CA PRO A 104 -4.21 13.72 -20.17
C PRO A 104 -2.88 14.22 -19.58
N ASP A 105 -1.96 14.74 -20.40
CA ASP A 105 -0.69 15.33 -19.90
C ASP A 105 -0.93 16.62 -19.12
N TRP A 106 -2.01 17.34 -19.43
CA TRP A 106 -2.36 18.60 -18.77
C TRP A 106 -3.32 18.42 -17.60
N ILE A 107 -4.10 17.35 -17.59
CA ILE A 107 -5.15 17.11 -16.60
C ILE A 107 -4.77 15.95 -15.69
N PHE A 108 -4.65 14.74 -16.24
CA PHE A 108 -4.50 13.52 -15.44
C PHE A 108 -3.10 13.33 -14.87
N ARG A 109 -2.03 13.52 -15.67
CA ARG A 109 -0.65 13.35 -15.20
C ARG A 109 -0.32 14.26 -14.00
N PRO A 110 -0.66 15.56 -14.02
CA PRO A 110 -0.46 16.44 -12.87
C PRO A 110 -1.20 15.99 -11.61
N VAL A 111 -2.38 15.37 -11.74
CA VAL A 111 -3.12 14.80 -10.59
C VAL A 111 -2.36 13.65 -9.95
N LEU A 112 -1.79 12.75 -10.74
CA LEU A 112 -0.97 11.65 -10.22
C LEU A 112 0.29 12.16 -9.52
N ASP A 113 0.99 13.11 -10.15
CA ASP A 113 2.20 13.69 -9.58
C ASP A 113 1.90 14.46 -8.27
N GLU A 114 0.83 15.27 -8.25
CA GLU A 114 0.39 15.98 -7.05
C GLU A 114 -0.06 15.01 -5.94
N PHE A 115 -0.74 13.91 -6.29
CA PHE A 115 -1.14 12.89 -5.34
C PHE A 115 0.07 12.27 -4.62
N ILE A 116 1.12 11.89 -5.36
CA ILE A 116 2.33 11.29 -4.79
C ILE A 116 3.11 12.30 -3.94
N GLU A 117 3.20 13.55 -4.41
CA GLU A 117 3.81 14.65 -3.65
C GLU A 117 3.05 14.86 -2.32
N ALA A 118 1.73 15.05 -2.39
CA ALA A 118 0.89 15.29 -1.23
C ALA A 118 0.90 14.12 -0.25
N PHE A 119 0.92 12.87 -0.74
CA PHE A 119 1.05 11.69 0.09
C PHE A 119 2.39 11.69 0.86
N THR A 120 3.47 12.03 0.17
CA THR A 120 4.82 12.13 0.76
C THR A 120 4.88 13.23 1.82
N GLU A 121 4.34 14.41 1.54
CA GLU A 121 4.25 15.52 2.50
C GLU A 121 3.41 15.13 3.72
N TRP A 122 2.26 14.50 3.50
CA TRP A 122 1.38 14.05 4.57
C TRP A 122 2.08 13.04 5.49
N VAL A 123 2.65 11.97 4.94
CA VAL A 123 3.38 10.95 5.73
C VAL A 123 4.48 11.59 6.55
N ASN A 124 5.24 12.51 5.96
CA ASN A 124 6.31 13.24 6.67
C ASN A 124 5.79 14.15 7.79
N SER A 125 4.54 14.59 7.71
CA SER A 125 3.89 15.45 8.70
C SER A 125 3.20 14.70 9.83
N ILE A 126 3.07 13.37 9.75
CA ILE A 126 2.40 12.56 10.78
C ILE A 126 3.10 12.75 12.13
N ASP A 127 2.33 13.20 13.12
CA ASP A 127 2.79 13.38 14.49
C ASP A 127 2.67 12.06 15.25
N ILE A 128 3.83 11.47 15.59
CA ILE A 128 3.92 10.25 16.39
C ILE A 128 4.12 10.56 17.88
N THR A 129 4.33 11.82 18.28
CA THR A 129 4.60 12.17 19.67
C THR A 129 3.36 12.06 20.56
N VAL A 130 2.19 12.03 19.95
CA VAL A 130 0.90 11.76 20.61
C VAL A 130 0.68 10.28 20.94
N ALA A 131 1.59 9.40 20.51
CA ALA A 131 1.39 7.97 20.60
C ALA A 131 1.47 7.44 22.03
N ASP A 132 0.44 6.71 22.44
CA ASP A 132 0.42 5.95 23.69
C ASP A 132 0.84 4.50 23.44
N LYS A 133 1.65 3.94 24.35
CA LYS A 133 1.99 2.51 24.29
C LYS A 133 0.78 1.68 24.65
N VAL A 134 0.29 0.91 23.69
CA VAL A 134 -0.87 0.01 23.86
C VAL A 134 -0.49 -1.37 24.38
N LEU A 135 0.79 -1.77 24.25
CA LEU A 135 1.34 -3.02 24.75
C LEU A 135 2.87 -2.94 24.89
N ASP A 136 3.50 -3.97 25.46
CA ASP A 136 4.95 -4.10 25.48
C ASP A 136 5.44 -4.95 24.30
N LEU A 137 6.46 -4.45 23.58
CA LEU A 137 7.09 -5.14 22.46
C LEU A 137 8.54 -5.55 22.83
N PRO A 138 8.94 -6.82 22.60
CA PRO A 138 10.30 -7.25 22.90
C PRO A 138 11.35 -6.68 21.92
N SER A 139 12.29 -5.89 22.43
CA SER A 139 13.36 -5.28 21.61
C SER A 139 14.26 -6.26 20.85
N CYS A 140 14.31 -7.54 21.25
CA CYS A 140 15.14 -8.57 20.63
C CYS A 140 14.45 -9.37 19.51
N SER A 141 13.15 -9.13 19.26
CA SER A 141 12.39 -9.77 18.19
C SER A 141 12.65 -9.15 16.82
N LYS A 142 12.21 -9.82 15.75
CA LYS A 142 12.19 -9.26 14.39
C LYS A 142 10.85 -8.61 14.09
N TYR A 143 10.88 -7.55 13.30
CA TYR A 143 9.70 -6.76 12.95
C TYR A 143 9.66 -6.56 11.43
N LEU A 144 8.52 -6.88 10.83
CA LEU A 144 8.15 -6.43 9.49
C LEU A 144 7.03 -5.41 9.68
N THR A 145 7.22 -4.18 9.22
CA THR A 145 6.19 -3.16 9.32
C THR A 145 5.81 -2.60 7.95
N PHE A 146 4.51 -2.37 7.82
CA PHE A 146 3.86 -1.72 6.68
C PHE A 146 3.65 -0.23 6.93
N ASN A 147 3.99 0.26 8.13
CA ASN A 147 3.84 1.65 8.51
C ASN A 147 5.07 2.43 8.03
N TYR A 148 4.83 3.66 7.57
CA TYR A 148 5.87 4.58 7.13
C TYR A 148 6.55 5.32 8.29
N THR A 149 5.88 5.36 9.44
CA THR A 149 6.30 6.05 10.66
C THR A 149 7.34 5.25 11.43
N GLU A 150 8.16 5.95 12.20
CA GLU A 150 9.20 5.38 13.06
C GLU A 150 8.69 5.07 14.49
N THR A 151 7.42 4.68 14.61
CA THR A 151 6.75 4.41 15.89
C THR A 151 7.48 3.31 16.67
N LEU A 152 7.90 2.23 16.00
CA LEU A 152 8.60 1.12 16.64
C LEU A 152 9.96 1.56 17.22
N GLU A 153 10.69 2.39 16.49
CA GLU A 153 11.99 2.91 16.90
C GLU A 153 11.87 3.93 18.03
N LYS A 154 11.07 4.99 17.83
CA LYS A 154 11.05 6.14 18.74
C LYS A 154 10.17 5.94 19.97
N ILE A 155 9.03 5.25 19.82
CA ILE A 155 8.10 5.04 20.93
C ILE A 155 8.43 3.73 21.64
N TYR A 156 8.60 2.64 20.90
CA TYR A 156 8.85 1.31 21.49
C TYR A 156 10.33 1.01 21.74
N GLY A 157 11.27 1.79 21.21
CA GLY A 157 12.70 1.61 21.44
C GLY A 157 13.28 0.37 20.75
N ILE A 158 12.62 -0.12 19.70
CA ILE A 158 13.05 -1.29 18.95
C ILE A 158 14.26 -0.88 18.09
N PRO A 159 15.38 -1.64 18.11
CA PRO A 159 16.54 -1.34 17.27
C PRO A 159 16.18 -1.41 15.78
N GLN A 160 16.57 -0.41 14.99
CA GLN A 160 16.29 -0.35 13.54
C GLN A 160 16.79 -1.60 12.80
N LEU A 161 17.90 -2.21 13.23
CA LEU A 161 18.44 -3.44 12.64
C LEU A 161 17.50 -4.65 12.75
N ASN A 162 16.49 -4.59 13.63
CA ASN A 162 15.48 -5.61 13.82
C ASN A 162 14.20 -5.33 13.02
N ILE A 163 14.10 -4.19 12.35
CA ILE A 163 12.89 -3.71 11.69
C ILE A 163 13.13 -3.64 10.18
N LEU A 164 12.23 -4.22 9.41
CA LEU A 164 12.09 -3.97 7.99
C LEU A 164 10.83 -3.16 7.73
N HIS A 165 10.98 -1.92 7.24
CA HIS A 165 9.89 -1.15 6.66
C HIS A 165 9.72 -1.53 5.20
N ILE A 166 8.75 -2.40 4.92
CA ILE A 166 8.61 -2.99 3.57
C ILE A 166 8.17 -1.98 2.52
N HIS A 167 7.48 -0.91 2.94
CA HIS A 167 7.00 0.17 2.09
C HIS A 167 7.82 1.47 2.21
N GLY A 168 9.01 1.40 2.80
CA GLY A 168 9.82 2.58 3.10
C GLY A 168 9.43 3.25 4.42
N SER A 169 10.26 4.20 4.88
CA SER A 169 10.01 4.93 6.13
C SER A 169 10.62 6.31 6.13
N ARG A 170 10.12 7.17 7.02
CA ARG A 170 10.61 8.53 7.28
C ARG A 170 12.07 8.60 7.70
N LEU A 171 12.65 7.47 8.15
CA LEU A 171 14.06 7.38 8.52
C LEU A 171 14.98 7.16 7.32
N SER A 172 14.42 6.81 6.16
CA SER A 172 15.17 6.57 4.93
C SER A 172 14.95 7.69 3.93
N GLU A 173 15.95 7.97 3.09
CA GLU A 173 15.83 8.89 1.95
C GLU A 173 15.09 8.25 0.76
N ASN A 174 14.56 7.04 0.92
CA ASN A 174 13.83 6.33 -0.14
C ASN A 174 12.40 6.82 -0.25
N ASN A 175 11.83 6.74 -1.45
CA ASN A 175 10.42 7.03 -1.70
C ASN A 175 9.51 6.03 -0.97
N TYR A 176 8.35 6.50 -0.53
CA TYR A 176 7.29 5.64 0.00
C TYR A 176 6.69 4.79 -1.10
N ILE A 177 6.40 3.53 -0.76
CA ILE A 177 5.76 2.59 -1.69
C ILE A 177 4.26 2.60 -1.40
N ILE A 178 3.52 3.33 -2.24
CA ILE A 178 2.06 3.30 -2.33
C ILE A 178 1.70 2.98 -3.78
N GLY A 179 0.71 2.11 -4.01
CA GLY A 179 0.39 1.68 -5.36
C GLY A 179 -0.62 0.53 -5.43
N HIS A 180 -0.89 0.05 -6.65
CA HIS A 180 -1.82 -1.05 -6.90
C HIS A 180 -1.12 -2.34 -7.38
N ASP A 181 -1.83 -3.47 -7.42
CA ASP A 181 -1.33 -4.78 -7.87
C ASP A 181 -1.87 -5.23 -9.23
N ASN A 182 -2.48 -4.31 -9.98
CA ASN A 182 -3.05 -4.55 -11.30
C ASN A 182 -2.17 -4.00 -12.46
N PRO A 183 -1.01 -4.61 -12.79
CA PRO A 183 -0.26 -4.23 -13.97
C PRO A 183 -1.05 -4.62 -15.23
N ARG A 184 -1.08 -3.72 -16.22
CA ARG A 184 -1.77 -3.96 -17.49
C ARG A 184 -0.82 -3.84 -18.66
N ASP A 185 -1.03 -4.66 -19.68
CA ASP A 185 -0.24 -4.58 -20.90
C ASP A 185 -0.70 -3.37 -21.73
N THR A 186 0.23 -2.48 -22.06
CA THR A 186 -0.04 -1.28 -22.86
C THR A 186 -0.46 -1.61 -24.29
N ASP A 187 -0.19 -2.83 -24.76
CA ASP A 187 -0.53 -3.28 -26.11
C ASP A 187 -1.94 -3.89 -26.19
N GLU A 188 -2.59 -4.19 -25.06
CA GLU A 188 -3.93 -4.81 -25.04
C GLU A 188 -5.00 -3.95 -25.71
N VAL A 189 -4.82 -2.62 -25.69
CA VAL A 189 -5.77 -1.64 -26.24
C VAL A 189 -5.83 -1.64 -27.77
N TYR A 190 -4.81 -2.17 -28.46
CA TYR A 190 -4.79 -2.27 -29.93
C TYR A 190 -5.63 -3.45 -30.45
N ASN A 191 -6.29 -4.21 -29.57
CA ASN A 191 -7.19 -5.29 -29.96
C ASN A 191 -8.62 -4.82 -30.29
N ASP A 192 -8.94 -3.53 -30.09
CA ASP A 192 -10.24 -2.96 -30.48
C ASP A 192 -10.19 -2.38 -31.90
N GLU A 193 -10.44 -3.23 -32.91
CA GLU A 193 -10.48 -2.82 -34.33
C GLU A 193 -11.55 -1.75 -34.65
N GLY A 194 -12.46 -1.45 -33.71
CA GLY A 194 -13.51 -0.45 -33.87
C GLY A 194 -13.08 0.99 -33.57
N GLU A 195 -11.92 1.18 -32.94
CA GLU A 195 -11.51 2.47 -32.38
C GLU A 195 -10.40 3.16 -33.16
N TYR A 196 -10.30 4.47 -32.98
CA TYR A 196 -9.27 5.26 -33.65
C TYR A 196 -7.89 5.07 -33.00
N ILE A 197 -6.83 5.01 -33.81
CA ILE A 197 -5.45 4.80 -33.34
C ILE A 197 -5.04 5.81 -32.27
N PHE A 198 -5.38 7.10 -32.42
CA PHE A 198 -5.03 8.12 -31.44
C PHE A 198 -5.72 7.92 -30.07
N VAL A 199 -6.92 7.31 -30.06
CA VAL A 199 -7.61 6.93 -28.82
C VAL A 199 -6.85 5.79 -28.14
N GLN A 200 -6.45 4.77 -28.92
CA GLN A 200 -5.66 3.64 -28.44
C GLN A 200 -4.29 4.07 -27.90
N ASP A 201 -3.60 4.98 -28.60
CA ASP A 201 -2.33 5.55 -28.17
C ASP A 201 -2.50 6.33 -26.84
N THR A 202 -3.64 7.02 -26.68
CA THR A 202 -3.95 7.75 -25.45
C THR A 202 -4.27 6.82 -24.28
N TRP A 203 -5.03 5.74 -24.51
CA TRP A 203 -5.26 4.70 -23.51
C TRP A 203 -3.97 4.03 -23.08
N SER A 204 -3.12 3.66 -24.05
CA SER A 204 -1.82 3.05 -23.81
C SER A 204 -0.95 3.93 -22.90
N LYS A 205 -0.98 5.26 -23.11
CA LYS A 205 -0.29 6.23 -22.26
C LYS A 205 -0.86 6.31 -20.84
N ILE A 206 -2.18 6.34 -20.67
CA ILE A 206 -2.82 6.32 -19.34
C ILE A 206 -2.43 5.04 -18.59
N ILE A 207 -2.50 3.89 -19.26
CA ILE A 207 -2.09 2.60 -18.70
C ILE A 207 -0.60 2.62 -18.31
N ALA A 208 0.26 3.19 -19.15
CA ALA A 208 1.68 3.32 -18.85
C ALA A 208 1.94 4.13 -17.58
N TRP A 209 1.24 5.25 -17.38
CA TRP A 209 1.37 6.04 -16.14
C TRP A 209 0.83 5.30 -14.91
N MET A 210 -0.29 4.60 -15.04
CA MET A 210 -0.80 3.78 -13.93
C MET A 210 0.15 2.64 -13.60
N ASN A 211 0.82 2.04 -14.60
CA ASN A 211 1.85 1.05 -14.38
C ASN A 211 3.07 1.57 -13.58
N GLU A 212 3.33 2.88 -13.55
CA GLU A 212 4.36 3.48 -12.68
C GLU A 212 3.98 3.35 -11.19
N LEU A 213 2.69 3.26 -10.88
CA LEU A 213 2.13 3.06 -9.53
C LEU A 213 1.91 1.58 -9.19
N VAL A 214 2.40 0.65 -10.01
CA VAL A 214 2.33 -0.78 -9.67
C VAL A 214 3.31 -1.12 -8.56
N LYS A 215 2.77 -1.66 -7.47
CA LYS A 215 3.54 -2.22 -6.36
C LYS A 215 4.20 -3.53 -6.82
N ASN A 216 5.43 -3.45 -7.28
CA ASN A 216 6.20 -4.63 -7.69
C ASN A 216 6.70 -5.43 -6.46
N CYS A 217 5.78 -6.12 -5.79
CA CYS A 217 6.07 -6.92 -4.59
C CYS A 217 7.18 -7.94 -4.85
N LYS A 218 7.25 -8.53 -6.05
CA LYS A 218 8.31 -9.48 -6.42
C LYS A 218 9.69 -8.83 -6.36
N TYR A 219 9.84 -7.63 -6.92
CA TYR A 219 11.08 -6.87 -6.85
C TYR A 219 11.41 -6.50 -5.40
N ILE A 220 10.43 -5.99 -4.64
CA ILE A 220 10.61 -5.56 -3.24
C ILE A 220 11.04 -6.73 -2.35
N ILE A 221 10.41 -7.90 -2.50
CA ILE A 221 10.79 -9.15 -1.82
C ILE A 221 12.20 -9.56 -2.22
N ASN A 222 12.58 -9.43 -3.49
CA ASN A 222 13.91 -9.77 -3.97
C ASN A 222 14.99 -8.82 -3.41
N ALA A 223 14.70 -7.53 -3.33
CA ALA A 223 15.60 -6.53 -2.75
C ALA A 223 15.83 -6.76 -1.25
N ASN A 224 14.86 -7.33 -0.55
CA ASN A 224 14.89 -7.60 0.90
C ASN A 224 15.12 -9.09 1.24
N GLN A 225 15.72 -9.86 0.33
CA GLN A 225 15.90 -11.32 0.52
C GLN A 225 16.69 -11.69 1.77
N ASP A 226 17.65 -10.86 2.18
CA ASP A 226 18.45 -11.13 3.38
C ASP A 226 17.59 -11.12 4.64
N PHE A 227 16.62 -10.20 4.73
CA PHE A 227 15.63 -10.20 5.81
C PHE A 227 14.77 -11.48 5.77
N PHE A 228 14.16 -11.78 4.61
CA PHE A 228 13.24 -12.91 4.46
C PHE A 228 13.93 -14.27 4.72
N LYS A 229 15.11 -14.51 4.14
CA LYS A 229 15.91 -15.73 4.42
C LYS A 229 16.34 -15.81 5.88
N GLY A 230 16.58 -14.65 6.49
CA GLY A 230 16.83 -14.51 7.91
C GLY A 230 15.67 -14.96 8.81
N LEU A 231 14.47 -15.23 8.28
CA LEU A 231 13.32 -15.68 9.08
C LEU A 231 13.35 -17.19 9.39
N SER A 232 14.32 -17.95 8.88
CA SER A 232 14.39 -19.41 9.03
C SER A 232 14.39 -19.93 10.48
N ASN A 233 14.85 -19.13 11.46
CA ASN A 233 14.83 -19.47 12.88
C ASN A 233 13.55 -19.06 13.62
N ILE A 234 12.60 -18.41 12.93
CA ILE A 234 11.35 -17.98 13.53
C ILE A 234 10.48 -19.18 13.92
N GLU A 235 9.97 -19.13 15.14
CA GLU A 235 9.13 -20.16 15.75
C GLU A 235 7.65 -19.77 15.77
N ARG A 236 7.31 -18.48 15.70
CA ARG A 236 5.92 -17.97 15.64
C ARG A 236 5.83 -16.60 14.96
N VAL A 237 4.65 -16.26 14.47
CA VAL A 237 4.33 -14.93 13.94
C VAL A 237 3.22 -14.30 14.78
N VAL A 238 3.37 -13.03 15.12
CA VAL A 238 2.34 -12.23 15.79
C VAL A 238 2.02 -11.03 14.89
N VAL A 239 0.75 -10.82 14.58
CA VAL A 239 0.31 -9.77 13.66
C VAL A 239 -0.57 -8.78 14.40
N TYR A 240 -0.22 -7.49 14.33
CA TYR A 240 -0.99 -6.39 14.89
C TYR A 240 -1.39 -5.38 13.81
N GLY A 241 -2.67 -5.03 13.75
CA GLY A 241 -3.17 -3.91 12.96
C GLY A 241 -2.99 -4.04 11.44
N HIS A 242 -2.75 -5.23 10.90
CA HIS A 242 -2.64 -5.48 9.47
C HIS A 242 -4.01 -5.81 8.86
N SER A 243 -4.33 -5.25 7.70
CA SER A 243 -5.64 -5.37 7.03
C SER A 243 -5.86 -6.70 6.32
N PHE A 244 -4.78 -7.38 5.90
CA PHE A 244 -4.82 -8.60 5.09
C PHE A 244 -5.47 -8.43 3.71
N TYR A 245 -5.44 -7.22 3.15
CA TYR A 245 -5.80 -7.02 1.74
C TYR A 245 -4.86 -7.83 0.82
N GLU A 246 -5.42 -8.32 -0.29
CA GLU A 246 -4.72 -9.22 -1.23
C GLU A 246 -3.44 -8.59 -1.81
N ILE A 247 -3.41 -7.27 -1.96
CA ILE A 247 -2.24 -6.52 -2.44
C ILE A 247 -0.96 -6.80 -1.63
N ASP A 248 -1.09 -6.99 -0.31
CA ASP A 248 0.03 -7.22 0.60
C ASP A 248 0.28 -8.73 0.87
N TRP A 249 -0.58 -9.61 0.33
CA TRP A 249 -0.39 -11.06 0.47
C TRP A 249 0.98 -11.54 0.00
N PRO A 250 1.59 -11.04 -1.10
CA PRO A 250 2.91 -11.52 -1.53
C PRO A 250 3.98 -11.49 -0.41
N TYR A 251 3.99 -10.48 0.44
CA TYR A 251 4.94 -10.41 1.56
C TYR A 251 4.63 -11.47 2.62
N MET A 252 3.35 -11.64 2.93
CA MET A 252 2.88 -12.64 3.90
C MET A 252 3.11 -14.06 3.39
N SER A 253 2.89 -14.31 2.10
CA SER A 253 3.21 -15.57 1.41
C SER A 253 4.69 -15.89 1.50
N GLU A 254 5.57 -14.89 1.32
CA GLU A 254 7.01 -15.09 1.47
C GLU A 254 7.38 -15.45 2.93
N ILE A 255 6.75 -14.84 3.95
CA ILE A 255 6.93 -15.28 5.34
C ILE A 255 6.55 -16.75 5.50
N VAL A 256 5.36 -17.15 5.03
CA VAL A 256 4.89 -18.55 5.11
C VAL A 256 5.85 -19.52 4.43
N LYS A 257 6.39 -19.14 3.27
CA LYS A 257 7.39 -19.93 2.54
C LYS A 257 8.69 -20.10 3.33
N GLN A 258 9.14 -19.08 4.05
CA GLN A 258 10.40 -19.12 4.82
C GLN A 258 10.27 -19.91 6.14
N ILE A 259 9.14 -19.77 6.85
CA ILE A 259 8.98 -20.37 8.19
C ILE A 259 8.19 -21.69 8.18
N GLY A 260 7.38 -21.91 7.14
CA GLY A 260 6.48 -23.06 6.98
C GLY A 260 5.08 -22.85 7.55
N LYS A 261 4.08 -23.53 6.95
CA LYS A 261 2.64 -23.43 7.29
C LYS A 261 2.23 -24.02 8.64
N ASP A 262 3.13 -24.76 9.30
CA ASP A 262 2.90 -25.45 10.58
C ASP A 262 3.29 -24.59 11.81
N LYS A 263 3.86 -23.41 11.58
CA LYS A 263 4.23 -22.46 12.64
C LYS A 263 2.99 -21.74 13.17
N PRO A 264 2.92 -21.42 14.47
CA PRO A 264 1.82 -20.65 15.04
C PRO A 264 1.78 -19.22 14.52
N TRP A 265 0.58 -18.77 14.14
CA TRP A 265 0.24 -17.38 13.85
C TRP A 265 -0.77 -16.87 14.87
N ILE A 266 -0.51 -15.70 15.44
CA ILE A 266 -1.41 -15.01 16.37
C ILE A 266 -1.80 -13.69 15.69
N ILE A 267 -3.05 -13.56 15.27
CA ILE A 267 -3.49 -12.47 14.39
C ILE A 267 -4.55 -11.63 15.10
N SER A 268 -4.27 -10.34 15.26
CA SER A 268 -5.25 -9.38 15.74
C SER A 268 -6.29 -9.06 14.66
N TYR A 269 -7.53 -8.79 15.06
CA TYR A 269 -8.54 -8.17 14.20
C TYR A 269 -9.27 -7.07 14.97
N HIS A 270 -9.76 -6.04 14.28
CA HIS A 270 -10.45 -4.91 14.91
C HIS A 270 -11.97 -5.10 14.88
N GLU A 271 -12.49 -5.61 13.76
CA GLU A 271 -13.92 -5.85 13.57
C GLU A 271 -14.19 -7.13 12.79
N ASN A 272 -15.44 -7.61 12.84
CA ASN A 272 -15.80 -8.91 12.27
C ASN A 272 -15.57 -9.01 10.75
N LYS A 273 -15.56 -7.88 10.02
CA LYS A 273 -15.29 -7.88 8.58
C LYS A 273 -13.85 -8.27 8.26
N ASP A 274 -12.90 -7.97 9.16
CA ASP A 274 -11.48 -8.29 8.98
C ASP A 274 -11.26 -9.81 8.99
N LEU A 275 -12.10 -10.55 9.73
CA LEU A 275 -12.04 -12.00 9.79
C LEU A 275 -12.20 -12.65 8.41
N ILE A 276 -12.96 -12.03 7.50
CA ILE A 276 -13.14 -12.51 6.12
C ILE A 276 -11.80 -12.52 5.40
N GLN A 277 -11.05 -11.42 5.47
CA GLN A 277 -9.75 -11.29 4.80
C GLN A 277 -8.72 -12.24 5.41
N ILE A 278 -8.69 -12.31 6.74
CA ILE A 278 -7.81 -13.22 7.48
C ILE A 278 -8.13 -14.67 7.12
N ASP A 279 -9.40 -15.08 7.08
CA ASP A 279 -9.81 -16.43 6.71
C ASP A 279 -9.46 -16.78 5.26
N SER A 280 -9.65 -15.84 4.34
CA SER A 280 -9.22 -16.00 2.95
C SER A 280 -7.72 -16.28 2.85
N PHE A 281 -6.89 -15.50 3.56
CA PHE A 281 -5.45 -15.71 3.59
C PHE A 281 -5.06 -17.06 4.20
N ILE A 282 -5.65 -17.42 5.35
CA ILE A 282 -5.41 -18.70 6.04
C ILE A 282 -5.73 -19.88 5.11
N LYS A 283 -6.88 -19.82 4.43
CA LYS A 283 -7.33 -20.86 3.51
C LYS A 283 -6.41 -20.97 2.29
N ALA A 284 -6.05 -19.84 1.68
CA ALA A 284 -5.18 -19.80 0.51
C ALA A 284 -3.78 -20.37 0.78
N HIS A 285 -3.27 -20.22 2.01
CA HIS A 285 -1.92 -20.66 2.39
C HIS A 285 -1.89 -21.92 3.26
N GLU A 286 -3.06 -22.53 3.51
CA GLU A 286 -3.24 -23.73 4.32
C GLU A 286 -2.58 -23.64 5.72
N LEU A 287 -2.68 -22.49 6.38
CA LEU A 287 -2.09 -22.30 7.70
C LEU A 287 -2.79 -23.19 8.74
N LYS A 288 -2.00 -24.00 9.46
CA LYS A 288 -2.57 -25.03 10.34
C LYS A 288 -2.78 -24.59 11.78
N LYS A 289 -2.03 -23.58 12.25
CA LYS A 289 -2.04 -23.13 13.65
C LYS A 289 -2.25 -21.63 13.69
N VAL A 290 -3.51 -21.21 13.70
CA VAL A 290 -3.85 -19.80 13.75
C VAL A 290 -4.76 -19.53 14.93
N THR A 291 -4.36 -18.55 15.74
CA THR A 291 -5.19 -17.99 16.80
C THR A 291 -5.53 -16.56 16.41
N LYS A 292 -6.82 -16.21 16.48
CA LYS A 292 -7.30 -14.85 16.22
C LYS A 292 -7.77 -14.23 17.52
N PHE A 293 -7.55 -12.93 17.70
CA PHE A 293 -8.01 -12.22 18.88
C PHE A 293 -8.45 -10.80 18.51
N LEU A 294 -9.47 -10.32 19.21
CA LEU A 294 -9.94 -8.94 19.08
C LEU A 294 -8.91 -8.01 19.72
N TRP A 295 -8.51 -6.97 19.00
CA TRP A 295 -7.56 -5.96 19.45
C TRP A 295 -8.01 -4.57 19.00
#